data_AF-A0A7J4YKC6-F1
#
_entry.id   AF-A0A7J4YKC6-F1
#
_cell.length_a   1.000
_cell.length_b   1.000
_cell.length_c   1.000
_cell.angle_alpha   90.00
_cell.angle_beta   90.00
_cell.angle_gamma   90.00
#
_symmetry.space_group_name_H-M   'P 1'
#
loop_
_entity.id
_entity.type
_entity.pdbx_description
1 polymer ?
#
loop_
_entity_poly.entity_id
_entity_poly.type
_entity_poly.pdbx_seq_one_letter_code
_entity_poly.pdbx_strand_id
1 'polypeptide(L)'
;MEIKDRIRMIMEREKVPPRVFAETIGVQQSTLSHILNDRNKPSLEVVMKVHQTYSYVNLEWLLYGKGEMLASAESASLVSSNGDYQPSLFDENPVNSTKETIGLENRKEIALRGTENVAKGVVKQEIRYIEKPVRKITEIRIFFDDNTYETFRPEK
;
A
#
# COMPACT_ATOMS: atom_id res chain seq x y z
N MET A 1 8.67 -25.09 -4.96
CA MET A 1 8.68 -23.72 -5.49
C MET A 1 8.12 -22.82 -4.41
N GLU A 2 8.89 -21.85 -3.95
CA GLU A 2 8.47 -20.97 -2.87
C GLU A 2 7.65 -19.79 -3.40
N ILE A 3 6.96 -19.08 -2.51
CA ILE A 3 6.15 -17.92 -2.87
C ILE A 3 6.98 -16.78 -3.47
N LYS A 4 8.24 -16.61 -3.03
CA LYS A 4 9.18 -15.65 -3.62
C LYS A 4 9.44 -15.94 -5.11
N ASP A 5 9.50 -17.21 -5.49
CA ASP A 5 9.80 -17.64 -6.85
C ASP A 5 8.59 -17.36 -7.74
N ARG A 6 7.38 -17.58 -7.21
CA ARG A 6 6.13 -17.18 -7.86
C ARG A 6 6.03 -15.67 -8.06
N ILE A 7 6.43 -14.88 -7.07
CA ILE A 7 6.48 -13.42 -7.20
C ILE A 7 7.48 -13.01 -8.29
N ARG A 8 8.66 -13.65 -8.38
CA ARG A 8 9.62 -13.43 -9.48
C ARG A 8 9.01 -13.76 -10.84
N MET A 9 8.29 -14.87 -10.96
CA MET A 9 7.65 -15.25 -12.23
C MET A 9 6.61 -14.22 -12.68
N ILE A 10 5.84 -13.63 -11.76
CA ILE A 10 4.93 -12.53 -12.08
C ILE A 10 5.73 -11.32 -12.57
N MET A 11 6.82 -10.95 -11.89
CA MET A 11 7.67 -9.83 -12.30
C MET A 11 8.30 -10.02 -13.68
N GLU A 12 8.76 -11.23 -13.99
CA GLU A 12 9.35 -11.59 -15.29
C GLU A 12 8.31 -11.52 -16.42
N ARG A 13 7.08 -11.99 -16.16
CA ARG A 13 5.96 -11.90 -17.11
C ARG A 13 5.61 -10.45 -17.44
N GLU A 14 5.55 -9.61 -16.41
CA GLU A 14 5.26 -8.19 -16.53
C GLU A 14 6.47 -7.38 -17.06
N LYS A 15 7.66 -7.99 -17.10
CA LYS A 15 8.93 -7.37 -17.50
C LYS A 15 9.25 -6.11 -16.69
N VAL A 16 8.89 -6.11 -15.41
CA VAL A 16 9.11 -4.98 -14.50
C VAL A 16 10.24 -5.28 -13.51
N PRO A 17 11.13 -4.30 -13.23
CA PRO A 17 12.13 -4.46 -12.18
C PRO A 17 11.48 -4.46 -10.78
N PRO A 18 12.14 -5.01 -9.74
CA PRO A 18 11.59 -5.10 -8.38
C PRO A 18 11.09 -3.77 -7.83
N ARG A 19 11.78 -2.68 -8.15
CA ARG A 19 11.41 -1.32 -7.75
C ARG A 19 10.02 -0.93 -8.25
N VAL A 20 9.77 -1.11 -9.55
CA VAL A 20 8.50 -0.75 -10.18
C VAL A 20 7.41 -1.68 -9.66
N PHE A 21 7.69 -2.99 -9.56
CA PHE A 21 6.74 -3.95 -9.01
C PHE A 21 6.23 -3.56 -7.61
N ALA A 22 7.15 -3.19 -6.70
CA ALA A 22 6.79 -2.76 -5.35
C ALA A 22 5.88 -1.53 -5.35
N GLU A 23 6.18 -0.55 -6.21
CA GLU A 23 5.38 0.66 -6.39
C GLU A 23 3.99 0.31 -6.95
N THR A 24 3.89 -0.60 -7.92
CA THR A 24 2.62 -1.02 -8.54
C THR A 24 1.69 -1.71 -7.54
N ILE A 25 2.22 -2.59 -6.68
CA ILE A 25 1.41 -3.29 -5.67
C ILE A 25 1.23 -2.45 -4.38
N GLY A 26 1.81 -1.25 -4.29
CA GLY A 26 1.68 -0.39 -3.12
C GLY A 26 2.35 -0.93 -1.86
N VAL A 27 3.56 -1.50 -2.00
CA VAL A 27 4.40 -1.95 -0.88
C VAL A 27 5.76 -1.25 -0.92
N GLN A 28 6.42 -1.15 0.23
CA GLN A 28 7.75 -0.56 0.30
C GLN A 28 8.79 -1.45 -0.42
N GLN A 29 9.71 -0.84 -1.19
CA GLN A 29 10.76 -1.58 -1.91
C GLN A 29 11.63 -2.44 -0.98
N SER A 30 11.88 -1.97 0.24
CA SER A 30 12.60 -2.74 1.28
C SER A 30 11.86 -4.03 1.64
N THR A 31 10.54 -3.96 1.81
CA THR A 31 9.69 -5.13 2.10
C THR A 31 9.78 -6.16 0.99
N LEU A 32 9.64 -5.74 -0.28
CA LEU A 32 9.78 -6.65 -1.42
C LEU A 32 11.19 -7.24 -1.50
N SER A 33 12.24 -6.44 -1.29
CA SER A 33 13.63 -6.90 -1.29
C SER A 33 13.89 -7.97 -0.22
N HIS A 34 13.35 -7.79 0.99
CA HIS A 34 13.48 -8.80 2.05
C HIS A 34 12.77 -10.12 1.72
N ILE A 35 11.62 -10.06 1.03
CA ILE A 35 10.88 -11.24 0.58
C ILE A 35 11.65 -11.99 -0.51
N LEU A 36 12.19 -11.27 -1.49
CA LEU A 36 12.95 -11.88 -2.59
C LEU A 36 14.26 -12.50 -2.10
N ASN A 37 14.91 -11.92 -1.10
CA ASN A 37 16.19 -12.40 -0.56
C ASN A 37 16.05 -13.45 0.57
N ASP A 38 14.90 -14.14 0.69
CA ASP A 38 14.68 -15.24 1.64
C ASP A 38 14.81 -14.91 3.13
N ARG A 39 14.86 -13.63 3.51
CA ARG A 39 14.98 -13.28 4.93
C ARG A 39 13.63 -13.28 5.63
N ASN A 40 12.53 -13.14 4.89
CA ASN A 40 11.16 -13.12 5.40
C ASN A 40 10.16 -13.79 4.46
N LYS A 41 9.15 -14.46 5.04
CA LYS A 41 7.94 -14.83 4.30
C LYS A 41 7.11 -13.57 4.01
N PRO A 42 6.47 -13.46 2.83
CA PRO A 42 5.56 -12.34 2.57
C PRO A 42 4.40 -12.38 3.57
N SER A 43 3.99 -11.21 4.05
CA SER A 43 2.77 -11.09 4.86
C SER A 43 1.54 -11.35 3.99
N LEU A 44 0.42 -11.70 4.63
CA LEU A 44 -0.85 -11.87 3.93
C LEU A 44 -1.24 -10.61 3.15
N GLU A 45 -1.02 -9.43 3.72
CA GLU A 45 -1.29 -8.15 3.06
C GLU A 45 -0.55 -8.01 1.73
N VAL A 46 0.73 -8.40 1.69
CA VAL A 46 1.52 -8.36 0.44
C VAL A 46 0.93 -9.30 -0.60
N VAL A 47 0.55 -10.51 -0.21
CA VAL A 47 -0.06 -11.48 -1.14
C VAL A 47 -1.40 -10.99 -1.68
N MET A 48 -2.23 -10.41 -0.81
CA MET A 48 -3.52 -9.82 -1.22
C MET A 48 -3.32 -8.66 -2.19
N LYS A 49 -2.36 -7.76 -1.93
CA LYS A 49 -2.02 -6.66 -2.83
C LYS A 49 -1.54 -7.17 -4.20
N VAL A 50 -0.68 -8.20 -4.23
CA VAL A 50 -0.25 -8.82 -5.48
C VAL A 50 -1.44 -9.37 -6.27
N HIS A 51 -2.37 -10.09 -5.62
CA HIS A 51 -3.54 -10.64 -6.31
C HIS A 51 -4.52 -9.55 -6.78
N GLN A 52 -4.69 -8.47 -6.01
CA GLN A 52 -5.52 -7.33 -6.39
C GLN A 52 -4.97 -6.60 -7.62
N THR A 53 -3.65 -6.38 -7.66
CA THR A 53 -2.99 -5.75 -8.82
C THR A 53 -2.98 -6.67 -10.03
N TYR A 54 -2.71 -7.96 -9.83
CA TYR A 54 -2.64 -8.96 -10.88
C TYR A 54 -3.79 -9.95 -10.75
N SER A 55 -5.01 -9.47 -11.02
CA SER A 55 -6.26 -10.25 -10.85
C SER A 55 -6.35 -11.50 -11.72
N TYR A 56 -5.56 -11.56 -12.79
CA TYR A 56 -5.44 -12.74 -13.65
C TYR A 56 -4.61 -13.87 -13.00
N VAL A 57 -3.88 -13.60 -11.91
CA VAL A 57 -3.07 -14.61 -11.21
C VAL A 57 -3.95 -15.44 -10.30
N ASN A 58 -3.84 -16.76 -10.40
CA ASN A 58 -4.53 -17.70 -9.52
C ASN A 58 -3.96 -17.59 -8.09
N LEU A 59 -4.84 -17.32 -7.12
CA LEU A 59 -4.46 -17.17 -5.73
C LEU A 59 -3.99 -18.49 -5.08
N GLU A 60 -4.58 -19.62 -5.44
CA GLU A 60 -4.17 -20.95 -4.96
C GLU A 60 -2.76 -21.29 -5.43
N TRP A 61 -2.46 -20.96 -6.69
CA TRP A 61 -1.09 -21.08 -7.21
C TRP A 61 -0.14 -20.16 -6.46
N LEU A 62 -0.50 -18.89 -6.26
CA LEU A 62 0.35 -17.92 -5.56
C LEU A 62 0.64 -18.33 -4.11
N LEU A 63 -0.35 -18.84 -3.38
CA LEU A 63 -0.22 -19.23 -1.97
C LEU A 63 0.45 -20.60 -1.80
N TYR A 64 -0.07 -21.62 -2.47
CA TYR A 64 0.29 -23.02 -2.22
C TYR A 64 1.17 -23.62 -3.31
N GLY A 65 1.34 -22.94 -4.45
CA GLY A 65 2.07 -23.46 -5.59
C GLY A 65 1.34 -24.59 -6.32
N LYS A 66 0.02 -24.69 -6.16
CA LYS A 66 -0.83 -25.72 -6.79
C LYS A 66 -1.60 -25.12 -7.97
N GLY A 67 -1.78 -25.90 -9.03
CA GLY A 67 -2.47 -25.46 -10.24
C GLY A 67 -1.62 -24.60 -11.17
N GLU A 68 -2.28 -23.83 -12.03
CA GLU A 68 -1.63 -22.94 -13.00
C GLU A 68 -1.56 -21.50 -12.50
N MET A 69 -0.58 -20.74 -13.01
CA MET A 69 -0.40 -19.33 -12.66
C MET A 69 -1.59 -18.46 -13.05
N LEU A 70 -2.24 -18.77 -14.18
CA LEU A 70 -3.35 -17.99 -14.70
C LEU A 70 -4.66 -18.54 -14.12
N ALA A 71 -5.52 -17.64 -13.63
CA ALA A 71 -6.88 -17.99 -13.25
C ALA A 71 -7.66 -18.32 -14.54
N SER A 72 -8.25 -19.52 -14.61
CA SER A 72 -9.23 -19.82 -15.67
C SER A 72 -10.41 -18.88 -15.50
N ALA A 73 -10.96 -18.38 -16.62
CA ALA A 73 -12.10 -17.46 -16.66
C ALA A 73 -13.32 -17.98 -15.89
N GLU A 74 -13.42 -19.29 -15.63
CA GLU A 74 -14.50 -19.92 -14.88
C GLU A 74 -14.42 -19.69 -13.36
N SER A 75 -13.24 -19.39 -12.82
CA SER A 75 -13.01 -19.32 -11.35
C SER A 75 -13.28 -17.94 -10.74
N ALA A 76 -13.29 -16.87 -11.54
CA ALA A 76 -13.59 -15.52 -11.08
C ALA A 76 -15.09 -15.32 -10.76
N SER A 77 -15.96 -16.20 -11.24
CA SER A 77 -17.42 -16.10 -11.07
C SER A 77 -17.96 -16.74 -9.79
N LEU A 78 -17.13 -17.52 -9.07
CA LEU A 78 -17.59 -18.31 -7.92
C LEU A 78 -17.48 -17.62 -6.56
N VAL A 79 -16.97 -16.37 -6.51
CA VAL A 79 -16.78 -15.63 -5.23
C VAL A 79 -17.85 -14.53 -5.01
N SER A 80 -18.88 -14.45 -5.87
CA SER A 80 -19.96 -13.44 -5.72
C SER A 80 -21.35 -14.00 -5.43
N SER A 81 -21.54 -15.30 -5.21
CA SER A 81 -22.86 -15.85 -4.89
C SER A 81 -22.81 -16.90 -3.79
N ASN A 82 -22.59 -16.46 -2.56
CA ASN A 82 -23.16 -17.12 -1.39
C ASN A 82 -24.28 -16.20 -0.87
N GLY A 83 -25.52 -16.55 -1.21
CA GLY A 83 -26.70 -15.84 -0.80
C GLY A 83 -27.94 -16.51 -1.36
N ASP A 84 -28.40 -17.56 -0.68
CA ASP A 84 -29.77 -18.04 -0.77
C ASP A 84 -30.74 -16.89 -0.45
N TYR A 85 -31.14 -16.11 -1.45
CA TYR A 85 -32.21 -15.13 -1.32
C TYR A 85 -33.47 -15.72 -1.93
N GLN A 86 -34.31 -16.32 -1.08
CA GLN A 86 -35.73 -16.45 -1.40
C GLN A 86 -36.37 -15.07 -1.34
N PRO A 87 -37.03 -14.57 -2.40
CA PRO A 87 -37.74 -13.31 -2.34
C PRO A 87 -38.98 -13.45 -1.43
N SER A 88 -39.10 -12.54 -0.46
CA SER A 88 -40.27 -12.41 0.42
C SER A 88 -41.43 -11.82 -0.36
N LEU A 89 -42.65 -12.33 -0.12
CA LEU A 89 -43.90 -11.92 -0.79
C LEU A 89 -44.34 -10.47 -0.51
N PHE A 90 -43.54 -9.71 0.24
CA PHE A 90 -43.81 -8.33 0.64
C PHE A 90 -42.85 -7.30 0.03
N ASP A 91 -41.90 -7.71 -0.81
CA ASP A 91 -41.02 -6.76 -1.52
C ASP A 91 -41.72 -6.19 -2.76
N GLU A 92 -42.83 -5.52 -2.54
CA GLU A 92 -43.46 -4.61 -3.48
C GLU A 92 -42.80 -3.22 -3.34
N ASN A 93 -42.01 -2.79 -4.33
CA ASN A 93 -42.29 -1.52 -5.02
C ASN A 93 -41.42 -1.37 -6.29
N PRO A 94 -42.01 -1.29 -7.49
CA PRO A 94 -41.32 -0.94 -8.71
C PRO A 94 -41.48 0.57 -8.99
N VAL A 95 -40.43 1.38 -8.84
CA VAL A 95 -40.32 2.57 -9.71
C VAL A 95 -38.86 2.94 -9.98
N ASN A 96 -38.41 2.46 -11.13
CA ASN A 96 -37.26 2.91 -11.88
C ASN A 96 -37.52 4.35 -12.37
N SER A 97 -36.57 5.30 -12.25
CA SER A 97 -36.23 6.23 -13.34
C SER A 97 -35.05 7.18 -13.03
N THR A 98 -33.92 6.85 -13.64
CA THR A 98 -32.89 7.72 -14.26
C THR A 98 -32.64 9.18 -13.83
N LYS A 99 -31.33 9.42 -13.59
CA LYS A 99 -30.45 10.52 -14.05
C LYS A 99 -30.42 11.90 -13.35
N GLU A 100 -29.21 12.15 -12.83
CA GLU A 100 -28.35 13.35 -12.99
C GLU A 100 -28.64 14.68 -12.23
N THR A 101 -27.63 15.03 -11.41
CA THR A 101 -26.93 16.33 -11.24
C THR A 101 -27.56 17.54 -10.52
N ILE A 102 -26.87 17.87 -9.42
CA ILE A 102 -26.38 19.19 -8.95
C ILE A 102 -27.41 20.31 -8.69
N GLY A 103 -27.45 20.76 -7.42
CA GLY A 103 -28.01 22.07 -7.08
C GLY A 103 -27.92 22.38 -5.59
N LEU A 104 -27.20 23.44 -5.26
CA LEU A 104 -26.97 24.02 -3.93
C LEU A 104 -28.27 24.41 -3.22
N GLU A 105 -28.28 24.30 -1.89
CA GLU A 105 -28.65 25.35 -0.91
C GLU A 105 -29.05 24.72 0.41
N ASN A 106 -28.22 24.87 1.44
CA ASN A 106 -28.72 25.15 2.77
C ASN A 106 -27.67 25.94 3.54
N ARG A 107 -27.70 27.24 3.27
CA ARG A 107 -27.20 28.31 4.12
C ARG A 107 -28.41 28.93 4.82
N LYS A 108 -28.41 28.91 6.16
CA LYS A 108 -29.13 29.85 7.05
C LYS A 108 -28.15 30.12 8.19
N GLU A 109 -27.31 31.14 8.12
CA GLU A 109 -27.58 32.57 8.37
C GLU A 109 -28.14 32.83 9.79
N ILE A 110 -27.29 33.38 10.65
CA ILE A 110 -27.66 34.23 11.79
C ILE A 110 -26.95 35.57 11.56
N ALA A 111 -27.69 36.66 11.78
CA ALA A 111 -27.55 37.96 11.16
C ALA A 111 -26.56 38.95 11.81
N LEU A 112 -26.30 40.02 11.04
CA LEU A 112 -25.36 41.14 11.19
C LEU A 112 -25.59 42.12 12.35
N ARG A 113 -24.48 42.75 12.79
CA ARG A 113 -24.14 44.21 12.82
C ARG A 113 -23.12 44.44 13.95
N GLY A 114 -22.10 45.30 13.88
CA GLY A 114 -21.73 46.35 12.93
C GLY A 114 -20.24 46.69 13.09
N THR A 115 -19.79 47.63 12.27
CA THR A 115 -18.42 48.11 12.06
C THR A 115 -17.67 48.56 13.32
N GLU A 116 -16.38 48.22 13.42
CA GLU A 116 -15.24 49.15 13.52
C GLU A 116 -13.96 48.51 14.11
N ASN A 117 -12.82 48.79 13.45
CA ASN A 117 -11.49 49.05 14.03
C ASN A 117 -10.58 47.90 14.59
N VAL A 118 -9.43 47.77 13.89
CA VAL A 118 -8.04 47.65 14.39
C VAL A 118 -7.51 46.27 14.84
N ALA A 119 -6.54 45.81 14.03
CA ALA A 119 -5.34 44.99 14.28
C ALA A 119 -5.22 44.19 15.60
N LYS A 120 -5.26 42.85 15.48
CA LYS A 120 -4.56 41.86 16.32
C LYS A 120 -4.50 40.55 15.50
N GLY A 121 -3.42 39.82 15.33
CA GLY A 121 -1.98 39.99 15.44
C GLY A 121 -1.42 38.80 14.64
N VAL A 122 -0.32 38.99 13.90
CA VAL A 122 0.29 37.92 13.11
C VAL A 122 0.63 36.76 14.04
N VAL A 123 -0.08 35.63 13.91
CA VAL A 123 0.32 34.38 14.56
C VAL A 123 1.51 33.86 13.77
N LYS A 124 2.71 34.28 14.19
CA LYS A 124 3.97 33.67 13.74
C LYS A 124 3.98 32.22 14.21
N GLN A 125 3.71 31.29 13.30
CA GLN A 125 4.10 29.91 13.52
C GLN A 125 5.62 29.84 13.32
N GLU A 126 6.36 29.97 14.41
CA GLU A 126 7.80 29.75 14.39
C GLU A 126 8.06 28.27 14.15
N ILE A 127 8.46 27.94 12.91
CA ILE A 127 9.01 26.64 12.56
C ILE A 127 10.30 26.51 13.36
N ARG A 128 10.26 25.79 14.49
CA ARG A 128 11.48 25.42 15.22
C ARG A 128 12.28 24.45 14.36
N TYR A 129 13.21 24.99 13.59
CA TYR A 129 14.21 24.23 12.88
C TYR A 129 15.16 23.62 13.91
N ILE A 130 14.91 22.36 14.29
CA ILE A 130 15.87 21.60 15.10
C ILE A 130 16.94 21.12 14.12
N GLU A 131 18.02 21.91 13.99
CA GLU A 131 19.23 21.48 13.30
C GLU A 131 19.76 20.22 13.97
N LYS A 132 19.59 19.08 13.30
CA LYS A 132 20.22 17.84 13.77
C LYS A 132 21.74 18.03 13.64
N PRO A 133 22.51 17.89 14.73
CA PRO A 133 23.95 18.09 14.67
C PRO A 133 24.58 17.13 13.66
N VAL A 134 25.56 17.64 12.91
CA VAL A 134 26.34 16.84 11.95
C VAL A 134 26.98 15.64 12.65
N ARG A 135 26.70 14.44 12.12
CA ARG A 135 27.21 13.18 12.68
C ARG A 135 28.71 13.09 12.40
N LYS A 136 29.50 12.77 13.43
CA LYS A 136 30.93 12.46 13.30
C LYS A 136 31.11 10.96 13.48
N ILE A 137 31.96 10.36 12.65
CA ILE A 137 32.36 8.97 12.81
C ILE A 137 33.24 8.88 14.06
N THR A 138 32.88 8.02 15.00
CA THR A 138 33.62 7.82 16.26
C THR A 138 34.57 6.63 16.19
N GLU A 139 34.18 5.57 15.48
CA GLU A 139 34.95 4.34 15.34
C GLU A 139 34.52 3.62 14.05
N ILE A 140 35.49 3.07 13.32
CA ILE A 140 35.27 2.14 12.22
C ILE A 140 35.94 0.82 12.59
N ARG A 141 35.22 -0.29 12.49
CA ARG A 141 35.76 -1.64 12.71
C ARG A 141 35.63 -2.46 11.44
N ILE A 142 36.75 -2.96 10.93
CA ILE A 142 36.84 -3.80 9.74
C ILE A 142 37.04 -5.24 10.21
N PHE A 143 36.19 -6.16 9.79
CA PHE A 143 36.29 -7.58 10.11
C PHE A 143 36.85 -8.34 8.90
N PHE A 144 37.79 -9.24 9.15
CA PHE A 144 38.38 -10.13 8.16
C PHE A 144 37.71 -11.51 8.21
N ASP A 145 37.98 -12.32 7.20
CA ASP A 145 37.44 -13.68 7.02
C ASP A 145 38.01 -14.70 8.00
N ASP A 146 39.16 -14.40 8.61
CA ASP A 146 39.81 -15.17 9.67
C ASP A 146 39.26 -14.87 11.09
N ASN A 147 38.11 -14.20 11.17
CA ASN A 147 37.49 -13.73 12.41
C ASN A 147 38.29 -12.67 13.19
N THR A 148 39.32 -12.05 12.59
CA THR A 148 40.02 -10.91 13.20
C THR A 148 39.37 -9.57 12.82
N TYR A 149 39.75 -8.49 13.52
CA TYR A 149 39.27 -7.15 13.20
C TYR A 149 40.34 -6.08 13.43
N GLU A 150 40.26 -5.00 12.63
CA GLU A 150 41.00 -3.76 12.84
C GLU A 150 40.06 -2.62 13.20
N THR A 151 40.45 -1.80 14.19
CA THR A 151 39.68 -0.65 14.63
C THR A 151 40.42 0.65 14.30
N PHE A 152 39.75 1.54 13.57
CA PHE A 152 40.21 2.88 13.26
C PHE A 152 39.41 3.89 14.07
N ARG A 153 40.12 4.74 14.82
CA ARG A 153 39.57 5.92 15.46
C ARG A 153 40.19 7.13 14.79
N PRO A 154 39.41 8.13 14.36
CA PRO A 154 40.01 9.36 13.85
C PRO A 154 40.82 9.99 14.97
N GLU A 155 42.10 10.30 14.70
CA GLU A 155 42.90 11.12 15.62
C GLU A 155 42.22 12.48 15.83
N LYS A 156 42.37 13.03 17.04
CA LYS A 156 41.66 14.23 17.51
C LYS A 156 41.96 15.48 16.68
#